data_AF-A0A1S2PXY1-F1
#
_entry.id   AF-A0A1S2PXY1-F1
#
_cell.length_a   1.000
_cell.length_b   1.000
_cell.length_c   1.000
_cell.angle_alpha   90.00
_cell.angle_beta   90.00
_cell.angle_gamma   90.00
#
_symmetry.space_group_name_H-M   'P 1'
#
loop_
_entity.id
_entity.type
_entity.pdbx_description
1 polymer ?
#
loop_
_entity_poly.entity_id
_entity_poly.type
_entity_poly.pdbx_seq_one_letter_code
_entity_poly.pdbx_strand_id
1 'polypeptide(L)' 'MTAISFDDLINAQRAAVEANATVKDVPYSVEAWKPWFDAAADFQAKVTEYAKAEGKDRVSVEMDAKRAVRHAGVGEVAA' A
#
# COMPACT_ATOMS: atom_id res chain seq x y z
N MET A 1 -17.10 8.57 -9.74
CA MET A 1 -15.83 8.14 -9.15
C MET A 1 -15.00 7.50 -10.25
N THR A 2 -13.75 7.92 -10.42
CA THR A 2 -12.81 7.27 -11.34
C THR A 2 -12.45 5.90 -10.76
N ALA A 3 -12.32 4.87 -11.60
CA ALA A 3 -11.89 3.55 -11.16
C ALA A 3 -10.48 3.62 -10.55
N ILE A 4 -10.24 2.88 -9.46
CA ILE A 4 -8.92 2.76 -8.84
C ILE A 4 -7.97 2.08 -9.83
N SER A 5 -6.82 2.69 -10.06
CA SER A 5 -5.73 2.12 -10.84
C SER A 5 -4.75 1.33 -9.96
N PHE A 6 -3.87 0.53 -10.57
CA PHE A 6 -2.80 -0.14 -9.82
C PHE A 6 -1.80 0.87 -9.22
N ASP A 7 -1.54 1.98 -9.92
CA ASP A 7 -0.67 3.06 -9.42
C ASP A 7 -1.24 3.71 -8.15
N ASP A 8 -2.56 3.80 -8.02
CA ASP A 8 -3.20 4.26 -6.78
C ASP A 8 -2.90 3.33 -5.60
N LEU A 9 -2.78 2.02 -5.83
CA LEU A 9 -2.36 1.05 -4.81
C LEU A 9 -0.90 1.26 -4.40
N ILE A 10 -0.02 1.48 -5.38
CA ILE A 10 1.40 1.76 -5.15
C ILE A 10 1.55 3.03 -4.32
N ASN A 11 0.83 4.10 -4.67
CA ASN A 11 0.89 5.37 -3.96
C ASN A 11 0.35 5.25 -2.53
N ALA A 12 -0.77 4.55 -2.32
CA ALA A 12 -1.30 4.31 -0.98
C ALA A 12 -0.36 3.45 -0.12
N GLN A 13 0.27 2.42 -0.71
CA GLN A 13 1.26 1.60 0.00
C GLN A 13 2.52 2.40 0.34
N ARG A 14 2.98 3.31 -0.53
CA ARG A 14 4.10 4.23 -0.21
C ARG A 14 3.76 5.11 0.98
N ALA A 15 2.57 5.75 0.97
CA ALA A 15 2.11 6.58 2.07
C ALA A 15 2.05 5.80 3.40
N ALA A 16 1.55 4.55 3.37
CA ALA A 16 1.52 3.70 4.55
C ALA A 16 2.93 3.32 5.05
N VAL A 17 3.90 3.08 4.16
CA VAL A 17 5.30 2.78 4.53
C VAL A 17 5.98 4.02 5.11
N GLU A 18 5.79 5.18 4.49
CA GLU A 18 6.33 6.46 4.97
C GLU A 18 5.78 6.82 6.36
N ALA A 19 4.45 6.68 6.55
CA ALA A 19 3.83 6.90 7.85
C ALA A 19 4.28 5.88 8.90
N ASN A 20 4.50 4.62 8.52
CA ASN A 20 5.08 3.62 9.44
C ASN A 20 6.50 4.00 9.86
N ALA A 21 7.31 4.53 8.93
CA ALA A 21 8.70 4.88 9.19
C ALA A 21 8.85 5.98 10.25
N THR A 22 7.85 6.85 10.44
CA THR A 22 7.88 7.90 11.47
C THR A 22 7.51 7.40 12.86
N VAL A 23 6.85 6.23 12.97
CA VAL A 23 6.31 5.70 14.24
C VAL A 23 6.88 4.35 14.67
N LYS A 24 7.59 3.63 13.79
CA LYS A 24 8.06 2.25 14.07
C LYS A 24 9.04 2.14 15.24
N ASP A 25 9.77 3.23 15.54
CA ASP A 25 10.81 3.27 16.57
C ASP A 25 10.37 4.10 17.81
N VAL A 26 9.09 4.48 17.88
CA VAL A 26 8.54 5.23 19.04
C VAL A 26 7.57 4.36 19.85
N PRO A 27 7.44 4.58 21.18
CA PRO A 27 6.42 3.92 21.97
C PRO A 27 5.01 4.15 21.40
N TYR A 28 4.17 3.14 21.52
CA TYR A 28 2.80 3.22 21.05
C TYR A 28 2.01 4.34 21.78
N SER A 29 1.36 5.18 20.98
CA SER A 29 0.24 6.03 21.42
C SER A 29 -0.75 6.14 20.27
N VAL A 30 -2.04 6.29 20.60
CA VAL A 30 -3.10 6.38 19.59
C VAL A 30 -2.86 7.58 18.68
N GLU A 31 -2.46 8.70 19.25
CA GLU A 31 -2.25 9.96 18.55
C GLU A 31 -1.07 9.89 17.59
N ALA A 32 0.07 9.34 18.03
CA ALA A 32 1.25 9.24 17.17
C ALA A 32 1.05 8.21 16.05
N TRP A 33 0.34 7.11 16.31
CA TRP A 33 0.17 6.00 15.34
C TRP A 33 -1.00 6.19 14.37
N LYS A 34 -1.92 7.12 14.68
CA LYS A 34 -3.09 7.41 13.86
C LYS A 34 -2.78 7.64 12.37
N PRO A 35 -1.77 8.42 11.98
CA PRO A 35 -1.44 8.63 10.56
C PRO A 35 -1.11 7.32 9.83
N TRP A 36 -0.37 6.41 10.48
CA TRP A 36 -0.06 5.10 9.90
C TRP A 36 -1.30 4.23 9.77
N PHE A 37 -2.16 4.19 10.80
CA PHE A 37 -3.41 3.42 10.73
C PHE A 37 -4.36 3.93 9.65
N ASP A 38 -4.51 5.24 9.52
CA ASP A 38 -5.37 5.85 8.50
C ASP A 38 -4.84 5.53 7.08
N ALA A 39 -3.52 5.67 6.87
CA ALA A 39 -2.91 5.33 5.57
C ALA A 39 -2.96 3.82 5.26
N ALA A 40 -2.74 2.96 6.26
CA ALA A 40 -2.87 1.53 6.10
C ALA A 40 -4.32 1.12 5.77
N ALA A 41 -5.31 1.72 6.43
CA ALA A 41 -6.72 1.48 6.15
C ALA A 41 -7.10 1.90 4.72
N ASP A 42 -6.63 3.05 4.26
CA ASP A 42 -6.84 3.51 2.88
C ASP A 42 -6.25 2.54 1.86
N PHE A 43 -4.98 2.11 2.03
CA PHE A 43 -4.36 1.11 1.17
C PHE A 43 -5.18 -0.19 1.10
N GLN A 44 -5.62 -0.71 2.25
CA GLN A 44 -6.38 -1.97 2.30
C GLN A 44 -7.78 -1.83 1.66
N ALA A 45 -8.41 -0.67 1.79
CA ALA A 45 -9.69 -0.36 1.13
C ALA A 45 -9.52 -0.33 -0.39
N LYS A 46 -8.50 0.37 -0.89
CA LYS A 46 -8.20 0.46 -2.33
C LYS A 46 -7.84 -0.89 -2.94
N VAL A 47 -7.04 -1.72 -2.25
CA VAL A 47 -6.74 -3.10 -2.68
C VAL A 47 -8.03 -3.91 -2.84
N THR A 48 -8.95 -3.80 -1.89
CA THR A 48 -10.22 -4.54 -1.91
C THR A 48 -11.09 -4.12 -3.09
N GLU A 49 -11.21 -2.82 -3.34
CA GLU A 49 -11.98 -2.28 -4.47
C GLU A 49 -11.34 -2.64 -5.82
N TYR A 50 -10.03 -2.47 -5.97
CA TYR A 50 -9.30 -2.85 -7.19
C TYR A 50 -9.42 -4.35 -7.48
N ALA A 51 -9.19 -5.21 -6.49
CA ALA A 51 -9.27 -6.66 -6.66
C ALA A 51 -10.67 -7.10 -7.10
N LYS A 52 -11.72 -6.50 -6.52
CA LYS A 52 -13.11 -6.76 -6.92
C LYS A 52 -13.39 -6.30 -8.35
N ALA A 53 -12.94 -5.11 -8.73
CA ALA A 53 -13.14 -4.56 -10.07
C ALA A 53 -12.44 -5.41 -11.15
N GLU A 54 -11.24 -5.90 -10.83
CA GLU A 54 -10.40 -6.69 -11.74
C GLU A 54 -10.69 -8.19 -11.73
N GLY A 55 -11.57 -8.66 -10.84
CA GLY A 55 -11.84 -10.10 -10.65
C GLY A 55 -10.63 -10.88 -10.16
N LYS A 56 -9.71 -10.24 -9.43
CA LYS A 56 -8.46 -10.81 -8.94
C LYS A 56 -8.55 -11.20 -7.46
N ASP A 57 -7.71 -12.13 -7.05
CA ASP A 57 -7.51 -12.44 -5.63
C ASP A 57 -6.89 -11.23 -4.90
N ARG A 58 -7.54 -10.82 -3.80
CA ARG A 58 -7.14 -9.65 -3.01
C ARG A 58 -5.73 -9.79 -2.43
N VAL A 59 -5.35 -10.97 -1.96
CA VAL A 59 -4.04 -11.20 -1.33
C VAL A 59 -2.93 -11.05 -2.37
N SER A 60 -3.14 -11.56 -3.57
CA SER A 60 -2.21 -11.46 -4.70
C SER A 60 -2.00 -10.00 -5.10
N VAL A 61 -3.09 -9.22 -5.24
CA VAL A 61 -3.03 -7.78 -5.52
C VAL A 61 -2.26 -7.02 -4.44
N GLU A 62 -2.52 -7.31 -3.16
CA GLU A 62 -1.81 -6.68 -2.04
C GLU A 62 -0.31 -6.95 -2.09
N MET A 63 0.08 -8.19 -2.37
CA MET A 63 1.48 -8.61 -2.47
C MET A 63 2.19 -7.97 -3.65
N ASP A 64 1.53 -7.86 -4.80
CA ASP A 64 2.07 -7.21 -5.99
C ASP A 64 2.32 -5.71 -5.74
N ALA A 65 1.36 -5.01 -5.12
CA ALA A 65 1.52 -3.59 -4.76
C ALA A 65 2.68 -3.40 -3.75
N LYS A 66 2.76 -4.25 -2.72
CA LYS A 66 3.88 -4.23 -1.76
C LYS A 66 5.22 -4.53 -2.42
N ARG A 67 5.27 -5.46 -3.38
CA ARG A 67 6.49 -5.79 -4.15
C ARG A 67 6.90 -4.61 -5.02
N ALA A 68 5.96 -3.97 -5.72
CA ALA A 68 6.23 -2.80 -6.54
C ALA A 68 6.86 -1.65 -5.74
N VAL A 69 6.38 -1.40 -4.51
CA VAL A 69 6.99 -0.39 -3.62
C VAL A 69 8.40 -0.79 -3.18
N ARG A 70 8.65 -2.08 -2.86
CA ARG A 70 9.96 -2.57 -2.42
C ARG A 70 11.02 -2.61 -3.53
N HIS A 71 10.60 -2.77 -4.78
CA HIS A 71 11.50 -3.00 -5.92
C HIS A 71 11.37 -1.95 -7.03
N ALA A 72 10.87 -0.75 -6.72
CA ALA A 72 10.88 0.39 -7.64
C ALA A 72 12.34 0.77 -7.97
N GLY A 73 12.92 0.07 -8.97
CA GLY A 73 14.33 0.15 -9.36
C GLY A 73 14.94 -1.16 -9.90
N VAL A 74 14.29 -2.32 -9.80
CA VAL A 74 14.86 -3.63 -10.24
C VAL A 74 13.95 -4.33 -11.25
N GLY A 75 13.48 -3.59 -12.25
CA GLY A 75 12.66 -4.12 -13.35
C GLY A 75 13.41 -4.23 -14.68
N GLU A 76 14.71 -3.94 -14.73
CA GLU A 76 15.51 -3.92 -15.97
C GLU A 76 16.65 -4.97 -15.99
N VAL A 77 16.83 -5.77 -14.93
CA VAL A 77 17.93 -6.74 -14.83
C VAL A 77 17.45 -8.15 -14.50
N ALA A 78 16.63 -8.72 -15.38
CA ALA A 78 16.48 -10.17 -15.50
C ALA A 78 15.91 -10.50 -16.89
N ALA A 79 16.77 -10.39 -17.90
CA ALA A 79 16.64 -11.07 -19.18
C ALA A 79 17.55 -12.31 -19.18
#